data_AF-A0A519I8H5-F1
#
_entry.id   AF-A0A519I8H5-F1
#
_cell.length_a   1.000
_cell.length_b   1.000
_cell.length_c   1.000
_cell.angle_alpha   90.00
_cell.angle_beta   90.00
_cell.angle_gamma   90.00
#
_symmetry.space_group_name_H-M   'P 1'
#
loop_
_entity.id
_entity.type
_entity.pdbx_description
1 polymer ?
#
loop_
_entity_poly.entity_id
_entity_poly.type
_entity_poly.pdbx_seq_one_letter_code
_entity_poly.pdbx_strand_id
1 'polypeptide(L)'
;RECELKSASEEKSVVRYARHALDIEEVQAHIDAGKLPTKLAMTWDDRVSFMLTEGFQIKKVSFLDTVFEGTKADDGGFDTDVAIATGELVKLIPDLIEALGGEAESGVASAAQAVAAGASSSSNPGAGLAATVAVPPKGKDVKGRAITGPGTAPVDTDPESVPF
;
A
#
# COMPACT_ATOMS: atom_id res chain seq x y z
N ARG A 1 14.24 22.97 10.67
CA ARG A 1 13.73 21.64 10.31
C ARG A 1 14.89 20.63 10.27
N GLU A 2 14.60 19.33 10.17
CA GLU A 2 15.61 18.26 10.08
C GLU A 2 15.64 17.70 8.64
N CYS A 3 16.83 17.45 8.09
CA CYS A 3 17.01 16.85 6.76
C CYS A 3 18.31 16.03 6.71
N GLU A 4 18.28 14.88 6.04
CA GLU A 4 19.45 14.03 5.75
C GLU A 4 19.61 13.87 4.24
N LEU A 5 20.69 14.39 3.67
CA LEU A 5 21.06 14.25 2.26
C LEU A 5 22.14 13.16 2.13
N LYS A 6 22.01 12.26 1.17
CA LYS A 6 23.02 11.24 0.85
C LYS A 6 23.40 11.27 -0.62
N SER A 7 24.68 11.08 -0.92
CA SER A 7 25.14 10.85 -2.29
C SER A 7 24.76 9.45 -2.76
N ALA A 8 24.41 9.33 -4.05
CA ALA A 8 24.21 8.04 -4.73
C ALA A 8 25.53 7.37 -5.17
N SER A 9 26.67 8.03 -4.99
CA SER A 9 28.02 7.51 -5.29
C SER A 9 28.46 6.41 -4.31
N GLU A 10 29.44 5.60 -4.69
CA GLU A 10 30.05 4.56 -3.83
C GLU A 10 30.59 5.12 -2.51
N GLU A 11 31.01 6.38 -2.49
CA GLU A 11 31.55 7.04 -1.30
C GLU A 11 30.47 7.31 -0.21
N LYS A 12 29.18 7.19 -0.54
CA LYS A 12 28.02 7.31 0.38
C LYS A 12 28.12 8.50 1.34
N SER A 13 28.59 9.65 0.86
CA SER A 13 28.69 10.85 1.69
C SER A 13 27.32 11.28 2.22
N VAL A 14 27.26 11.65 3.50
CA VAL A 14 26.02 12.02 4.19
C VAL A 14 26.16 13.42 4.80
N VAL A 15 25.16 14.27 4.59
CA VAL A 15 25.04 15.57 5.26
C VAL A 15 23.74 15.59 6.06
N ARG A 16 23.81 16.02 7.31
CA ARG A 16 22.65 16.11 8.21
C ARG A 16 22.47 17.54 8.69
N TYR A 17 21.27 18.07 8.48
CA TYR A 17 20.80 19.32 9.04
C TYR A 17 19.88 19.01 10.22
N ALA A 18 20.15 19.61 11.37
CA ALA A 18 19.30 19.53 12.54
C ALA A 18 18.96 20.96 12.99
N ARG A 19 17.67 21.24 13.20
CA ARG A 19 17.19 22.57 13.63
C ARG A 19 17.68 23.72 12.74
N HIS A 20 17.71 23.51 11.41
CA HIS A 20 18.15 24.51 10.43
C HIS A 20 17.04 24.89 9.44
N ALA A 21 17.05 26.12 8.94
CA ALA A 21 16.34 26.51 7.72
C ALA A 21 16.83 25.63 6.55
N LEU A 22 15.91 25.12 5.72
CA LEU A 22 16.24 24.22 4.60
C LEU A 22 16.22 24.94 3.25
N ASP A 23 15.69 26.16 3.21
CA ASP A 23 15.61 27.10 2.10
C ASP A 23 16.87 27.97 1.98
N ILE A 24 18.03 27.35 2.22
CA ILE A 24 19.34 28.01 2.14
C ILE A 24 20.11 27.54 0.89
N GLU A 25 21.00 28.38 0.40
CA GLU A 25 21.78 28.12 -0.82
C GLU A 25 22.64 26.84 -0.69
N GLU A 26 23.12 26.52 0.51
CA GLU A 26 23.95 25.34 0.74
C GLU A 26 23.20 24.02 0.54
N VAL A 27 21.91 23.99 0.90
CA VAL A 27 21.06 22.80 0.68
C VAL A 27 20.83 22.62 -0.81
N GLN A 28 20.56 23.71 -1.55
CA GLN A 28 20.41 23.68 -3.00
C GLN A 28 21.71 23.19 -3.68
N ALA A 29 22.86 23.74 -3.29
CA ALA A 29 24.16 23.32 -3.83
C ALA A 29 24.45 21.82 -3.58
N HIS A 30 24.01 21.26 -2.46
CA HIS A 30 24.14 19.82 -2.20
C HIS A 30 23.22 18.96 -3.07
N ILE A 31 22.01 19.45 -3.36
CA ILE A 31 21.06 18.78 -4.27
C ILE A 31 21.62 18.83 -5.71
N ASP A 32 22.12 19.99 -6.15
CA ASP A 32 22.74 20.17 -7.47
C ASP A 32 24.00 19.31 -7.64
N ALA A 33 24.74 19.09 -6.55
CA ALA A 33 25.86 18.16 -6.50
C ALA A 33 25.44 16.67 -6.50
N GLY A 34 24.14 16.37 -6.62
CA GLY A 34 23.60 15.02 -6.75
C GLY A 34 23.36 14.29 -5.43
N LYS A 35 23.31 14.99 -4.29
CA LYS A 35 22.84 14.37 -3.03
C LYS A 35 21.32 14.37 -2.98
N LEU A 36 20.74 13.25 -2.61
CA LEU A 36 19.30 13.07 -2.52
C LEU A 36 18.82 13.12 -1.06
N PRO A 37 17.66 13.72 -0.79
CA PRO A 37 17.05 13.68 0.53
C PRO A 37 16.59 12.26 0.87
N THR A 38 17.13 11.71 1.95
CA THR A 38 16.78 10.37 2.43
C THR A 38 15.97 10.38 3.72
N LYS A 39 15.99 11.50 4.44
CA LYS A 39 15.06 11.80 5.54
C LYS A 39 14.70 13.28 5.52
N LEU A 40 13.43 13.59 5.67
CA LEU A 40 12.93 14.96 5.70
C LEU A 40 11.88 15.10 6.81
N ALA A 41 12.08 16.05 7.72
CA ALA A 41 11.06 16.42 8.69
C ALA A 41 10.05 17.39 8.06
N MET A 42 8.78 16.99 8.11
CA MET A 42 7.66 17.69 7.50
C MET A 42 6.58 17.95 8.55
N THR A 43 5.76 18.95 8.28
CA THR A 43 4.58 19.27 9.06
C THR A 43 3.41 19.31 8.09
N TRP A 44 2.39 18.50 8.34
CA TRP A 44 1.14 18.48 7.58
C TRP A 44 0.09 19.29 8.33
N ASP A 45 -0.52 20.23 7.59
CA ASP A 45 -1.65 21.08 8.01
C ASP A 45 -1.49 21.75 9.39
N ASP A 46 -0.26 22.08 9.80
CA ASP A 46 0.06 22.58 11.14
C ASP A 46 -0.51 21.72 12.29
N ARG A 47 -0.63 20.42 12.04
CA ARG A 47 -1.29 19.46 12.92
C ARG A 47 -0.46 18.21 13.20
N VAL A 48 0.22 17.67 12.20
CA VAL A 48 1.04 16.47 12.38
C VAL A 48 2.46 16.73 11.90
N SER A 49 3.42 16.58 12.82
CA SER A 49 4.85 16.62 12.52
C SER A 49 5.39 15.19 12.41
N PHE A 50 6.15 14.90 11.36
CA PHE A 50 6.74 13.58 11.14
C PHE A 50 8.03 13.68 10.32
N MET A 51 8.78 12.58 10.27
CA MET A 51 9.94 12.39 9.42
C MET A 51 9.63 11.36 8.35
N LEU A 52 9.61 11.79 7.09
CA LEU A 52 9.50 10.91 5.93
C LEU A 52 10.89 10.40 5.54
N THR A 53 11.01 9.11 5.24
CA THR A 53 12.25 8.51 4.73
C THR A 53 12.13 8.18 3.24
N GLU A 54 13.27 7.91 2.58
CA GLU A 54 13.33 7.45 1.19
C GLU A 54 12.55 6.15 0.90
N GLY A 55 12.31 5.34 1.94
CA GLY A 55 11.49 4.12 1.84
C GLY A 55 10.01 4.35 2.16
N PHE A 56 9.53 5.60 2.09
CA PHE A 56 8.18 6.01 2.44
C PHE A 56 7.75 5.64 3.87
N GLN A 57 8.71 5.54 4.80
CA GLN A 57 8.40 5.30 6.21
C GLN A 57 8.09 6.63 6.89
N ILE A 58 6.98 6.68 7.60
CA ILE A 58 6.62 7.79 8.49
C ILE A 58 7.20 7.48 9.88
N LYS A 59 8.13 8.32 10.35
CA LYS A 59 8.80 8.18 11.66
C LYS A 59 8.59 9.41 12.52
N LYS A 60 8.82 9.29 13.83
CA LYS A 60 8.74 10.40 14.79
C LYS A 60 7.43 11.21 14.66
N VAL A 61 6.29 10.51 14.56
CA VAL A 61 4.99 11.15 14.48
C VAL A 61 4.72 11.88 15.80
N SER A 62 4.35 13.16 15.69
CA SER A 62 3.92 14.00 16.80
C SER A 62 2.71 14.81 16.35
N PHE A 63 1.65 14.76 17.13
CA PHE A 63 0.51 15.66 16.97
C PHE A 63 0.86 16.99 17.64
N LEU A 64 0.53 18.10 16.98
CA LEU A 64 0.73 19.44 17.49
C LEU A 64 -0.43 19.84 18.41
N ASP A 65 -0.23 20.88 19.21
CA ASP A 65 -1.18 21.28 20.27
C ASP A 65 -2.60 21.56 19.73
N THR A 66 -2.70 22.08 18.50
CA THR A 66 -3.97 22.32 17.79
C THR A 66 -4.84 21.07 17.65
N VAL A 67 -4.24 19.87 17.66
CA VAL A 67 -4.97 18.61 17.48
C VAL A 67 -5.83 18.26 18.70
N PHE A 68 -5.38 18.63 19.90
CA PHE A 68 -6.05 18.34 21.16
C PHE A 68 -6.73 19.56 21.77
N GLU A 69 -6.84 20.65 21.01
CA GLU A 69 -7.51 21.87 21.48
C GLU A 69 -8.99 21.58 21.76
N GLY A 70 -9.43 21.85 22.99
CA GLY A 70 -10.80 21.59 23.45
C GLY A 70 -10.99 20.24 24.15
N THR A 71 -10.00 19.35 24.14
CA THR A 71 -9.98 18.12 24.95
C THR A 71 -9.38 18.44 26.31
N LYS A 72 -10.15 18.31 27.40
CA LYS A 72 -9.57 18.47 28.74
C LYS A 72 -8.67 17.27 29.05
N ALA A 73 -7.50 17.53 29.63
CA ALA A 73 -6.52 16.51 29.99
C ALA A 73 -7.07 15.39 30.90
N ASP A 74 -8.18 15.63 31.62
CA ASP A 74 -8.85 14.65 32.50
C ASP A 74 -10.09 13.97 31.87
N ASP A 75 -10.62 14.47 30.74
CA ASP A 75 -11.82 13.91 30.06
C ASP A 75 -11.45 13.05 28.83
N GLY A 76 -10.21 13.16 28.34
CA GLY A 76 -9.72 12.50 27.13
C GLY A 76 -8.98 11.20 27.44
N GLY A 77 -9.70 10.16 27.88
CA GLY A 77 -9.09 8.83 28.04
C GLY A 77 -8.44 8.31 26.75
N PHE A 78 -7.69 7.21 26.86
CA PHE A 78 -6.97 6.60 25.74
C PHE A 78 -7.80 6.44 24.45
N ASP A 79 -9.08 6.05 24.57
CA ASP A 79 -9.97 5.88 23.41
C ASP A 79 -10.19 7.19 22.63
N THR A 80 -10.28 8.32 23.34
CA THR A 80 -10.41 9.65 22.73
C THR A 80 -9.14 10.02 21.98
N ASP A 81 -7.97 9.81 22.58
CA ASP A 81 -6.68 10.11 21.94
C ASP A 81 -6.48 9.27 20.68
N VAL A 82 -6.83 7.98 20.73
CA VAL A 82 -6.75 7.09 19.56
C VAL A 82 -7.72 7.53 18.47
N ALA A 83 -8.95 7.90 18.82
CA ALA A 83 -9.93 8.38 17.84
C ALA A 83 -9.46 9.67 17.16
N ILE A 84 -8.90 10.62 17.92
CA ILE A 84 -8.32 11.86 17.38
C ILE A 84 -7.12 11.55 16.49
N ALA A 85 -6.14 10.80 17.01
CA ALA A 85 -4.90 10.49 16.29
C ALA A 85 -5.18 9.75 14.97
N THR A 86 -6.05 8.74 14.98
CA THR A 86 -6.43 8.00 13.76
C THR A 86 -7.24 8.87 12.80
N GLY A 87 -8.10 9.74 13.31
CA GLY A 87 -8.84 10.71 12.50
C GLY A 87 -7.94 11.66 11.71
N GLU A 88 -6.78 12.03 12.25
CA GLU A 88 -5.79 12.83 11.52
C GLU A 88 -4.96 12.02 10.53
N LEU A 89 -4.57 10.80 10.91
CA LEU A 89 -3.83 9.93 10.00
C LEU A 89 -4.65 9.55 8.75
N VAL A 90 -5.97 9.41 8.90
CA VAL A 90 -6.89 9.15 7.78
C VAL A 90 -6.89 10.28 6.75
N LYS A 91 -6.58 11.51 7.14
CA LYS A 91 -6.47 12.66 6.22
C LYS A 91 -5.03 12.80 5.69
N LEU A 92 -4.05 12.69 6.58
CA LEU A 92 -2.64 12.84 6.24
C LEU A 92 -2.16 11.82 5.20
N ILE A 93 -2.56 10.55 5.35
CA ILE A 93 -2.03 9.47 4.49
C ILE A 93 -2.44 9.65 3.02
N PRO A 94 -3.73 9.87 2.68
CA PRO A 94 -4.14 10.17 1.31
C PRO A 94 -3.44 11.40 0.72
N ASP A 95 -3.39 12.51 1.46
CA ASP A 95 -2.73 13.74 1.00
C ASP A 95 -1.25 13.52 0.72
N LEU A 96 -0.57 12.76 1.58
CA LEU A 96 0.84 12.42 1.39
C LEU A 96 1.06 11.55 0.16
N ILE A 97 0.20 10.56 -0.06
CA ILE A 97 0.24 9.69 -1.25
C ILE A 97 0.04 10.51 -2.52
N GLU A 98 -0.99 11.37 -2.54
CA GLU A 98 -1.27 12.24 -3.67
C GLU A 98 -0.08 13.18 -3.96
N ALA A 99 0.47 13.82 -2.93
CA ALA A 99 1.64 14.70 -3.06
C ALA A 99 2.91 13.98 -3.57
N LEU A 100 3.03 12.67 -3.31
CA LEU A 100 4.12 11.83 -3.80
C LEU A 100 3.88 11.28 -5.22
N GLY A 101 2.77 11.62 -5.86
CA GLY A 101 2.43 11.21 -7.23
C GLY A 101 1.47 10.03 -7.32
N GLY A 102 0.81 9.66 -6.22
CA GLY A 102 -0.16 8.57 -6.16
C GLY A 102 0.45 7.20 -5.85
N GLU A 103 -0.42 6.21 -5.69
CA GLU A 103 0.00 4.82 -5.49
C GLU A 103 0.40 4.18 -6.83
N ALA A 104 1.48 3.41 -6.83
CA ALA A 104 1.73 2.49 -7.92
C ALA A 104 0.58 1.46 -7.99
N GLU A 105 0.15 1.09 -9.19
CA GLU A 105 -0.79 -0.03 -9.34
C GLU A 105 -0.22 -1.24 -8.60
N SER A 106 -0.93 -1.66 -7.55
CA SER A 106 -0.60 -2.89 -6.85
C SER A 106 -0.56 -4.02 -7.87
N GLY A 107 0.46 -4.87 -7.87
CA GLY A 107 0.50 -6.06 -8.73
C GLY A 107 -0.74 -6.95 -8.59
N VAL A 108 -1.44 -6.84 -7.46
CA VAL A 108 -2.75 -7.47 -7.17
C VAL A 108 -3.90 -6.85 -7.98
N ALA A 109 -3.90 -5.52 -8.15
CA ALA A 109 -4.87 -4.81 -8.99
C ALA A 109 -4.61 -5.07 -10.49
N SER A 110 -3.34 -5.14 -10.91
CA SER A 110 -2.96 -5.52 -12.27
C SER A 110 -3.35 -6.97 -12.60
N ALA A 111 -3.18 -7.91 -11.66
CA ALA A 111 -3.65 -9.29 -11.82
C ALA A 111 -5.18 -9.38 -11.90
N ALA A 112 -5.92 -8.62 -11.07
CA ALA A 112 -7.38 -8.57 -11.13
C ALA A 112 -7.89 -7.95 -12.44
N GLN A 113 -7.25 -6.90 -12.94
CA GLN A 113 -7.56 -6.31 -14.25
C GLN A 113 -7.19 -7.23 -15.41
N ALA A 114 -6.08 -7.98 -15.34
CA ALA A 114 -5.73 -8.97 -16.35
C ALA A 114 -6.75 -10.12 -16.41
N VAL A 115 -7.28 -10.56 -15.25
CA VAL A 115 -8.36 -11.56 -15.19
C VAL A 115 -9.67 -10.99 -15.77
N ALA A 116 -10.02 -9.74 -15.46
CA ALA A 116 -11.22 -9.08 -16.01
C ALA A 116 -11.11 -8.80 -17.51
N ALA A 117 -9.93 -8.42 -18.01
CA ALA A 117 -9.66 -8.20 -19.42
C ALA A 117 -9.69 -9.51 -20.24
N GLY A 118 -9.23 -10.62 -19.64
CA GLY A 118 -9.34 -11.96 -20.24
C GLY A 118 -10.79 -12.41 -20.45
N ALA A 119 -11.70 -12.05 -19.54
CA ALA A 119 -13.14 -12.37 -19.65
C ALA A 119 -13.89 -11.54 -20.72
N SER A 120 -13.31 -10.43 -21.18
CA SER A 120 -13.93 -9.52 -22.16
C SER A 120 -13.67 -9.91 -23.62
N SER A 121 -12.83 -10.93 -23.88
CA SER A 121 -12.40 -11.32 -25.22
C SER A 121 -13.23 -12.43 -25.89
N SER A 122 -14.29 -12.95 -25.25
CA SER A 122 -15.10 -14.06 -25.77
C SER A 122 -16.50 -13.68 -26.24
N SER A 123 -16.73 -12.44 -26.69
CA SER A 123 -17.94 -12.11 -27.45
C SER A 123 -17.63 -11.94 -28.92
N ASN A 124 -17.93 -12.95 -29.73
CA ASN A 124 -18.16 -12.77 -31.15
C ASN A 124 -19.63 -13.12 -31.44
N PRO A 125 -20.43 -12.21 -32.03
CA PRO A 125 -21.86 -12.38 -32.20
C PRO A 125 -22.19 -13.26 -33.40
N GLY A 126 -23.35 -13.91 -33.35
CA GLY A 126 -23.80 -14.84 -34.38
C GLY A 126 -24.16 -14.18 -35.72
N ALA A 127 -23.90 -14.93 -36.80
CA ALA A 127 -24.59 -14.79 -38.08
C ALA A 127 -24.57 -16.13 -38.86
N GLY A 128 -25.74 -16.76 -38.94
CA GLY A 128 -26.26 -17.59 -40.05
C GLY A 128 -25.46 -18.81 -40.56
N LEU A 129 -26.03 -20.01 -40.41
CA LEU A 129 -26.65 -20.76 -41.52
C LEU A 129 -27.41 -21.99 -41.00
N ALA A 130 -28.56 -22.28 -41.60
CA ALA A 130 -29.43 -23.41 -41.30
C ALA A 130 -28.87 -24.76 -41.79
N ALA A 131 -29.19 -25.86 -41.11
CA ALA A 131 -29.83 -27.05 -41.71
C ALA A 131 -30.01 -28.23 -40.73
N THR A 132 -31.26 -28.72 -40.72
CA THR A 132 -31.73 -30.11 -40.57
C THR A 132 -31.67 -30.85 -39.23
N VAL A 133 -32.87 -31.23 -38.81
CA VAL A 133 -33.25 -32.20 -37.77
C VAL A 133 -32.87 -33.63 -38.18
N ALA A 134 -32.32 -34.40 -37.23
CA ALA A 134 -32.41 -35.86 -37.21
C ALA A 134 -32.56 -36.38 -35.76
N VAL A 135 -33.46 -37.35 -35.61
CA VAL A 135 -34.06 -37.97 -34.41
C VAL A 135 -33.14 -39.05 -33.78
N PRO A 136 -33.30 -39.46 -32.49
CA PRO A 136 -32.27 -40.12 -31.68
C PRO A 136 -32.31 -41.67 -31.74
N PRO A 137 -31.34 -42.36 -31.10
CA PRO A 137 -31.77 -43.29 -30.04
C PRO A 137 -30.82 -43.46 -28.82
N LYS A 138 -31.45 -43.42 -27.63
CA LYS A 138 -31.45 -44.37 -26.49
C LYS A 138 -30.19 -45.24 -26.19
N GLY A 139 -29.68 -45.09 -24.96
CA GLY A 139 -28.87 -46.10 -24.25
C GLY A 139 -27.97 -45.44 -23.18
N LYS A 140 -28.41 -45.36 -21.92
CA LYS A 140 -28.13 -46.29 -20.81
C LYS A 140 -26.77 -46.07 -20.10
N ASP A 141 -26.91 -45.85 -18.80
CA ASP A 141 -25.99 -46.26 -17.72
C ASP A 141 -24.72 -45.43 -17.43
N VAL A 142 -24.88 -44.54 -16.44
CA VAL A 142 -24.07 -44.39 -15.21
C VAL A 142 -22.66 -44.99 -15.23
N LYS A 143 -21.62 -44.13 -15.25
CA LYS A 143 -20.45 -44.22 -14.34
C LYS A 143 -19.45 -43.06 -14.53
N GLY A 144 -18.99 -42.49 -13.42
CA GLY A 144 -17.64 -41.96 -13.31
C GLY A 144 -17.46 -40.45 -13.53
N ARG A 145 -17.96 -39.61 -12.61
CA ARG A 145 -17.31 -38.31 -12.36
C ARG A 145 -16.05 -38.60 -11.56
N ALA A 146 -14.89 -38.50 -12.19
CA ALA A 146 -13.61 -38.56 -11.49
C ALA A 146 -13.50 -37.34 -10.56
N ILE A 147 -13.55 -37.58 -9.25
CA ILE A 147 -13.19 -36.61 -8.22
C ILE A 147 -11.67 -36.52 -8.25
N THR A 148 -11.14 -35.42 -8.77
CA THR A 148 -9.71 -35.14 -8.72
C THR A 148 -9.37 -34.54 -7.35
N GLY A 149 -9.10 -35.41 -6.38
CA GLY A 149 -8.59 -35.05 -5.05
C GLY A 149 -8.52 -36.26 -4.12
N PRO A 150 -7.48 -36.40 -3.26
CA PRO A 150 -7.41 -37.49 -2.30
C PRO A 150 -8.59 -37.40 -1.31
N GLY A 151 -9.26 -38.55 -1.07
CA GLY A 151 -10.51 -38.65 -0.29
C GLY A 151 -10.38 -38.48 1.22
N THR A 152 -9.21 -38.13 1.74
CA THR A 152 -8.95 -37.87 3.15
C THR A 152 -7.79 -36.88 3.28
N ALA A 153 -7.92 -35.89 4.16
CA ALA A 153 -6.84 -34.97 4.49
C ALA A 153 -5.66 -35.75 5.12
N PRO A 154 -4.39 -35.37 4.84
CA PRO A 154 -3.24 -35.96 5.51
C PRO A 154 -3.35 -35.75 7.03
N VAL A 155 -3.06 -36.79 7.80
CA VAL A 155 -2.99 -36.71 9.25
C VAL A 155 -1.78 -35.85 9.63
N ASP A 156 -2.02 -34.82 10.41
CA ASP A 156 -0.97 -33.98 11.00
C ASP A 156 -0.16 -34.82 11.99
N THR A 157 1.14 -34.99 11.69
CA THR A 157 2.05 -35.85 12.46
C THR A 157 2.91 -35.09 13.47
N ASP A 158 2.70 -33.79 13.68
CA ASP A 158 3.52 -33.03 14.64
C ASP A 158 2.75 -31.90 15.37
N PRO A 159 1.92 -32.25 16.38
CA PRO A 159 1.03 -31.29 17.05
C PRO A 159 1.74 -30.31 18.01
N GLU A 160 3.05 -30.45 18.22
CA GLU A 160 3.84 -29.59 19.12
C GLU A 160 4.69 -28.55 18.36
N SER A 161 4.64 -28.54 17.03
CA SER A 161 5.29 -27.47 16.25
C SER A 161 4.42 -26.19 16.26
N VAL A 162 4.92 -25.14 16.93
CA VAL A 162 4.30 -23.82 16.86
C VAL A 162 4.59 -23.18 15.50
N PRO A 163 3.59 -22.54 14.84
CA PRO A 163 3.78 -21.99 13.51
C PRO A 163 4.64 -20.72 13.60
N PHE A 164 5.89 -20.83 13.16
CA PHE A 164 6.67 -19.71 12.65
C PHE A 164 6.99 -19.96 11.18
#